data_AF-A0A7K2NZH6-F1
#
_entry.id   AF-A0A7K2NZH6-F1
#
_cell.length_a   1.000
_cell.length_b   1.000
_cell.length_c   1.000
_cell.angle_alpha   90.00
_cell.angle_beta   90.00
_cell.angle_gamma   90.00
#
_symmetry.space_group_name_H-M   'P 1'
#
loop_
_entity.id
_entity.type
_entity.pdbx_description
1 polymer ?
#
loop_
_entity_poly.entity_id
_entity_poly.type
_entity_poly.pdbx_seq_one_letter_code
_entity_poly.pdbx_strand_id
1 'polypeptide(L)'
;IALAELENDRLVVTVLDPPDPESWPELWRLEWRTEWPDAPVRAMPTLAAALREGRARIWPAGTGDLEPALADVGPGGLAVLPLPAGGRMAGACLIGWDAPHDFGPDERALLTASAGLAGQALMRAHAFDAEHELVGMLQRQLLPRRLPKLPGAVAVARYLPSTAGLELGGDWYDVIPLPDHHVALVIGDVQGHSAGAATLMGQMRTALRAYAVEGHPPDVVVS
;
A
#
# COMPACT_ATOMS: atom_id res chain seq x y z
N ILE A 1 17.78 10.97 8.83
CA ILE A 1 17.13 10.74 7.52
C ILE A 1 15.62 10.70 7.71
N ALA A 2 14.86 11.40 6.87
CA ALA A 2 13.41 11.31 6.81
C ALA A 2 12.98 10.98 5.37
N LEU A 3 12.09 10.01 5.20
CA LEU A 3 11.46 9.70 3.92
C LEU A 3 9.99 10.04 4.01
N ALA A 4 9.49 10.84 3.08
CA ALA A 4 8.11 11.24 3.00
C ALA A 4 7.56 11.02 1.59
N GLU A 5 6.32 10.56 1.51
CA GLU A 5 5.60 10.27 0.29
C GLU A 5 4.58 11.36 0.01
N LEU A 6 4.34 11.67 -1.26
CA LEU A 6 3.41 12.72 -1.65
C LEU A 6 2.02 12.14 -1.95
N GLU A 7 1.06 12.39 -1.06
CA GLU A 7 -0.34 12.01 -1.19
C GLU A 7 -1.23 13.26 -1.24
N ASN A 8 -1.96 13.48 -2.34
CA ASN A 8 -2.92 14.60 -2.46
C ASN A 8 -2.35 15.98 -2.06
N ASP A 9 -1.12 16.30 -2.48
CA ASP A 9 -0.38 17.54 -2.13
C ASP A 9 0.00 17.64 -0.63
N ARG A 10 0.03 16.51 0.06
CA ARG A 10 0.48 16.34 1.45
C ARG A 10 1.65 15.37 1.51
N LEU A 11 2.55 15.57 2.45
CA LEU A 11 3.66 14.65 2.68
C LEU A 11 3.35 13.73 3.84
N VAL A 12 3.47 12.43 3.61
CA VAL A 12 3.26 11.37 4.60
C VAL A 12 4.61 10.71 4.89
N VAL A 13 5.13 10.91 6.09
CA VAL A 13 6.42 10.33 6.48
C VAL A 13 6.30 8.83 6.69
N THR A 14 7.13 8.07 5.99
CA THR A 14 7.17 6.60 6.08
C THR A 14 8.41 6.08 6.78
N VAL A 15 9.50 6.86 6.83
CA VAL A 15 10.73 6.48 7.55
C VAL A 15 11.31 7.69 8.28
N LEU A 16 11.72 7.49 9.53
CA LEU A 16 12.53 8.42 10.29
C LEU A 16 13.68 7.67 10.97
N ASP A 17 14.88 8.22 10.84
CA ASP A 17 16.10 7.72 11.45
C ASP A 17 16.94 8.90 11.96
N PRO A 18 17.19 9.04 13.27
CA PRO A 18 16.76 8.14 14.34
C PRO A 18 15.23 8.15 14.53
N PRO A 19 14.64 7.05 15.02
CA PRO A 19 13.18 6.93 15.22
C PRO A 19 12.68 7.66 16.47
N ASP A 20 13.59 8.19 17.31
CA ASP A 20 13.23 8.90 18.54
C ASP A 20 12.60 10.27 18.21
N PRO A 21 11.35 10.52 18.62
CA PRO A 21 10.69 11.80 18.40
C PRO A 21 11.49 13.00 18.93
N GLU A 22 12.19 12.88 20.07
CA GLU A 22 12.95 13.99 20.66
C GLU A 22 14.13 14.44 19.81
N SER A 23 14.57 13.59 18.87
CA SER A 23 15.63 13.90 17.91
C SER A 23 15.16 14.77 16.74
N TRP A 24 13.87 15.08 16.67
CA TRP A 24 13.25 15.88 15.62
C TRP A 24 12.61 17.16 16.19
N PRO A 25 12.46 18.23 15.39
CA PRO A 25 11.87 19.50 15.84
C PRO A 25 10.51 19.26 16.51
N GLU A 26 10.13 20.09 17.49
CA GLU A 26 8.87 19.90 18.26
C GLU A 26 7.62 19.82 17.35
N LEU A 27 7.65 20.55 16.23
CA LEU A 27 6.63 20.52 15.19
C LEU A 27 6.44 19.12 14.53
N TRP A 28 7.47 18.26 14.58
CA TRP A 28 7.46 16.90 14.06
C TRP A 28 7.01 15.86 15.11
N ARG A 29 7.01 16.22 16.41
CA ARG A 29 6.75 15.31 17.54
C ARG A 29 5.28 15.17 17.93
N LEU A 30 4.50 16.24 17.80
CA LEU A 30 3.14 16.31 18.34
C LEU A 30 2.11 15.44 17.59
N GLU A 31 2.45 14.87 16.43
CA GLU A 31 1.53 14.15 15.54
C GLU A 31 2.06 12.77 15.08
N TRP A 32 2.90 12.12 15.88
CA TRP A 32 3.39 10.79 15.54
C TRP A 32 2.44 9.67 15.98
N ARG A 33 1.37 9.51 15.20
CA ARG A 33 0.70 8.28 14.75
C ARG A 33 -0.60 8.75 14.13
N THR A 34 -0.78 8.40 12.85
CA THR A 34 -1.79 8.91 11.92
C THR A 34 -1.54 10.36 11.50
N GLU A 35 -1.05 10.50 10.26
CA GLU A 35 -0.95 11.74 9.51
C GLU A 35 0.15 12.67 10.03
N TRP A 36 1.10 13.01 9.13
CA TRP A 36 1.88 14.24 9.29
C TRP A 36 0.90 15.39 9.54
N PRO A 37 1.32 16.53 10.11
CA PRO A 37 0.46 17.69 10.14
C PRO A 37 -0.17 17.85 8.77
N ASP A 38 -1.44 18.24 8.80
CA ASP A 38 -2.13 18.89 7.71
C ASP A 38 -1.43 20.23 7.36
N ALA A 39 -0.09 20.26 7.45
CA ALA A 39 0.91 21.15 6.93
C ALA A 39 0.93 20.90 5.43
N PRO A 40 0.09 21.60 4.69
CA PRO A 40 0.27 21.73 3.25
C PRO A 40 1.73 21.95 2.93
N VAL A 41 2.19 21.40 1.80
CA VAL A 41 3.50 21.72 1.22
C VAL A 41 3.78 23.25 1.22
N ARG A 42 2.73 24.09 1.16
CA ARG A 42 2.79 25.56 1.31
C ARG A 42 3.36 26.09 2.64
N ALA A 43 3.35 25.32 3.72
CA ALA A 43 3.93 25.70 5.03
C ALA A 43 5.45 25.45 5.09
N MET A 44 6.01 24.71 4.13
CA MET A 44 7.43 24.37 4.02
C MET A 44 7.94 24.76 2.62
N PRO A 45 8.21 26.06 2.37
CA PRO A 45 8.54 26.56 1.04
C PRO A 45 9.79 25.91 0.45
N THR A 46 10.75 25.50 1.28
CA THR A 46 11.95 24.80 0.84
C THR A 46 11.61 23.45 0.19
N LEU A 47 10.78 22.67 0.88
CA LEU A 47 10.32 21.36 0.44
C LEU A 47 9.39 21.48 -0.77
N ALA A 48 8.49 22.47 -0.75
CA ALA A 48 7.62 22.81 -1.88
C ALA A 48 8.40 23.13 -3.16
N ALA A 49 9.46 23.93 -3.04
CA ALA A 49 10.30 24.27 -4.17
C ALA A 49 11.04 23.04 -4.70
N ALA A 50 11.64 22.22 -3.83
CA ALA A 50 12.35 21.01 -4.24
C ALA A 50 11.43 20.01 -4.98
N LEU A 51 10.21 19.80 -4.48
CA LEU A 51 9.20 18.94 -5.12
C LEU A 51 8.71 19.51 -6.45
N ARG A 52 8.44 20.82 -6.52
CA ARG A 52 7.95 21.49 -7.74
C ARG A 52 9.00 21.52 -8.84
N GLU A 53 10.24 21.81 -8.49
CA GLU A 53 11.36 21.90 -9.43
C GLU A 53 11.95 20.54 -9.77
N GLY A 54 11.71 19.52 -8.93
CA GLY A 54 12.28 18.19 -9.07
C GLY A 54 13.80 18.15 -8.94
N ARG A 55 14.37 19.11 -8.20
CA ARG A 55 15.81 19.24 -7.99
C ARG A 55 16.18 19.11 -6.52
N ALA A 56 17.27 18.42 -6.26
CA ALA A 56 17.89 18.38 -4.95
C ALA A 56 18.26 19.81 -4.52
N ARG A 57 17.89 20.17 -3.29
CA ARG A 57 18.31 21.43 -2.66
C ARG A 57 19.08 21.10 -1.41
N ILE A 58 20.20 21.79 -1.20
CA ILE A 58 21.18 21.44 -0.18
C ILE A 58 21.64 22.72 0.51
N TRP A 59 21.66 22.68 1.83
CA TRP A 59 22.06 23.76 2.72
C TRP A 59 23.26 23.27 3.57
N PRO A 60 24.47 23.80 3.33
CA PRO A 60 25.61 23.58 4.22
C PRO A 60 25.39 24.20 5.60
N ALA A 61 26.22 23.80 6.58
CA ALA A 61 26.22 24.40 7.92
C ALA A 61 26.30 25.93 7.87
N GLY A 62 25.52 26.59 8.71
CA GLY A 62 25.53 28.05 8.85
C GLY A 62 24.83 28.83 7.74
N THR A 63 24.11 28.15 6.83
CA THR A 63 23.27 28.81 5.83
C THR A 63 21.99 29.33 6.50
N GLY A 64 21.88 30.64 6.74
CA GLY A 64 20.88 31.27 7.60
C GLY A 64 19.43 31.38 7.07
N ASP A 65 19.05 30.63 6.04
CA ASP A 65 17.80 30.84 5.29
C ASP A 65 16.80 29.67 5.36
N LEU A 66 16.95 28.72 6.28
CA LEU A 66 15.98 27.64 6.48
C LEU A 66 14.80 28.10 7.34
N GLU A 67 13.59 27.68 6.95
CA GLU A 67 12.40 27.91 7.77
C GLU A 67 12.50 27.20 9.13
N PRO A 68 11.83 27.70 10.19
CA PRO A 68 11.90 27.10 11.52
C PRO A 68 11.56 25.60 11.56
N ALA A 69 10.70 25.13 10.65
CA ALA A 69 10.32 23.72 10.55
C ALA A 69 11.48 22.79 10.13
N LEU A 70 12.53 23.33 9.52
CA LEU A 70 13.72 22.61 9.06
C LEU A 70 15.02 23.09 9.73
N ALA A 71 14.99 24.22 10.45
CA ALA A 71 16.18 24.83 11.04
C ALA A 71 16.91 23.92 12.04
N ASP A 72 16.16 23.12 12.80
CA ASP A 72 16.74 22.17 13.76
C ASP A 72 17.03 20.78 13.12
N VAL A 73 16.67 20.57 11.85
CA VAL A 73 16.91 19.32 11.14
C VAL A 73 18.29 19.35 10.48
N GLY A 74 19.27 18.69 11.10
CA GLY A 74 20.63 18.63 10.57
C GLY A 74 21.35 19.98 10.68
N PRO A 75 21.71 20.44 11.90
CA PRO A 75 22.37 21.73 12.11
C PRO A 75 23.74 21.86 11.42
N GLY A 76 24.37 20.73 11.10
CA GLY A 76 25.60 20.63 10.33
C GLY A 76 25.41 20.60 8.81
N GLY A 77 24.17 20.50 8.33
CA GLY A 77 23.81 20.53 6.92
C GLY A 77 22.54 19.74 6.63
N LEU A 78 21.82 20.14 5.58
CA LEU A 78 20.56 19.54 5.18
C LEU A 78 20.51 19.34 3.66
N ALA A 79 20.15 18.14 3.23
CA ALA A 79 19.82 17.83 1.85
C ALA A 79 18.33 17.46 1.75
N VAL A 80 17.62 18.16 0.87
CA VAL A 80 16.23 17.86 0.49
C VAL A 80 16.23 17.31 -0.92
N LEU A 81 15.87 16.04 -1.04
CA LEU A 81 16.00 15.24 -2.25
C LEU A 81 14.61 14.83 -2.75
N PRO A 82 14.12 15.38 -3.87
CA PRO A 82 12.87 14.92 -4.46
C PRO A 82 13.00 13.48 -4.97
N LEU A 83 11.92 12.71 -4.89
CA LEU A 83 11.84 11.31 -5.30
C LEU A 83 11.00 11.17 -6.58
N PRO A 84 11.56 11.45 -7.77
CA PRO A 84 10.81 11.37 -9.01
C PRO A 84 10.53 9.91 -9.38
N ALA A 85 9.31 9.63 -9.82
CA ALA A 85 8.91 8.31 -10.30
C ALA A 85 7.81 8.40 -11.36
N GLY A 86 7.95 7.66 -12.48
CA GLY A 86 6.94 7.56 -13.54
C GLY A 86 6.32 8.89 -14.02
N GLY A 87 7.12 9.95 -14.15
CA GLY A 87 6.65 11.27 -14.60
C GLY A 87 5.94 12.12 -13.54
N ARG A 88 5.86 11.65 -12.29
CA ARG A 88 5.34 12.38 -11.13
C ARG A 88 6.37 12.43 -10.00
N MET A 89 6.08 13.21 -8.97
CA MET A 89 6.86 13.22 -7.73
C MET A 89 6.24 12.22 -6.75
N ALA A 90 6.98 11.18 -6.37
CA ALA A 90 6.51 10.20 -5.40
C ALA A 90 6.67 10.70 -3.96
N GLY A 91 7.56 11.66 -3.70
CA GLY A 91 7.86 12.13 -2.36
C GLY A 91 9.15 12.93 -2.26
N ALA A 92 9.68 13.05 -1.04
CA ALA A 92 10.97 13.64 -0.73
C ALA A 92 11.73 12.81 0.31
N CYS A 93 13.06 12.82 0.21
CA CYS A 93 13.97 12.32 1.23
C CYS A 93 14.76 13.50 1.80
N LEU A 94 14.81 13.62 3.12
CA LEU A 94 15.61 14.61 3.82
C LEU A 94 16.75 13.90 4.53
N ILE A 95 17.95 14.42 4.37
CA ILE A 95 19.14 13.94 5.08
C ILE A 95 19.72 15.12 5.81
N GLY A 96 19.78 15.03 7.14
CA GLY A 96 20.40 16.02 8.01
C GLY A 96 21.72 15.47 8.54
N TRP A 97 22.70 16.36 8.72
CA TRP A 97 23.98 16.08 9.35
C TRP A 97 24.09 16.88 10.64
N ASP A 98 24.59 16.27 11.72
CA ASP A 98 24.75 16.93 13.02
C ASP A 98 26.00 17.82 13.07
N ALA A 99 27.06 17.42 12.37
CA ALA A 99 28.33 18.14 12.29
C ALA A 99 28.47 18.85 10.93
N PRO A 100 29.22 19.96 10.85
CA PRO A 100 29.42 20.69 9.60
C PRO A 100 29.83 19.78 8.45
N HIS A 101 29.00 19.76 7.40
CA HIS A 101 29.17 18.89 6.25
C HIS A 101 29.26 19.69 4.96
N ASP A 102 30.36 19.50 4.24
CA ASP A 102 30.59 20.11 2.94
C ASP A 102 30.17 19.15 1.83
N PHE A 103 29.22 19.62 1.01
CA PHE A 103 28.64 18.82 -0.06
C PHE A 103 29.43 18.98 -1.36
N GLY A 104 30.32 18.02 -1.63
CA GLY A 104 31.08 17.95 -2.87
C GLY A 104 30.20 17.63 -4.09
N PRO A 105 30.63 17.96 -5.32
CA PRO A 105 29.86 17.70 -6.54
C PRO A 105 29.53 16.21 -6.75
N ASP A 106 30.46 15.31 -6.43
CA ASP A 106 30.26 13.87 -6.55
C ASP A 106 29.22 13.35 -5.55
N GLU A 107 29.25 13.84 -4.31
CA GLU A 107 28.24 13.49 -3.30
C GLU A 107 26.86 14.01 -3.70
N ARG A 108 26.76 15.25 -4.20
CA ARG A 108 25.49 15.81 -4.70
C ARG A 108 24.92 14.96 -5.84
N ALA A 109 25.78 14.50 -6.75
CA ALA A 109 25.38 13.60 -7.83
C ALA A 109 24.90 12.24 -7.29
N LEU A 110 25.62 11.68 -6.31
CA LEU A 110 25.25 10.42 -5.67
C LEU A 110 23.90 10.51 -4.94
N LEU A 111 23.68 11.56 -4.15
CA LEU A 111 22.43 11.81 -3.44
C LEU A 111 21.26 11.94 -4.41
N THR A 112 21.45 12.69 -5.50
CA THR A 112 20.43 12.87 -6.55
C THR A 112 20.10 11.55 -7.26
N ALA A 113 21.12 10.76 -7.63
CA ALA A 113 20.93 9.47 -8.26
C ALA A 113 20.21 8.48 -7.32
N SER A 114 20.60 8.46 -6.04
CA SER A 114 19.99 7.62 -5.01
C SER A 114 18.52 7.97 -4.79
N ALA A 115 18.19 9.27 -4.77
CA ALA A 115 16.82 9.75 -4.66
C ALA A 115 15.95 9.31 -5.85
N GLY A 116 16.50 9.33 -7.06
CA GLY A 116 15.82 8.79 -8.25
C GLY A 116 15.53 7.30 -8.13
N LEU A 117 16.49 6.50 -7.66
CA LEU A 117 16.30 5.06 -7.45
C LEU A 117 15.28 4.78 -6.33
N ALA A 118 15.33 5.52 -5.24
CA ALA A 118 14.39 5.43 -4.14
C ALA A 118 12.95 5.75 -4.58
N GLY A 119 12.76 6.81 -5.38
CA GLY A 119 11.45 7.13 -5.96
C GLY A 119 10.88 6.00 -6.82
N GLN A 120 11.70 5.39 -7.68
CA GLN A 120 11.26 4.24 -8.50
C GLN A 120 10.98 2.99 -7.68
N ALA A 121 11.76 2.73 -6.64
CA ALA A 121 11.50 1.63 -5.70
C ALA A 121 10.17 1.83 -4.97
N LEU A 122 9.94 3.04 -4.46
CA LEU A 122 8.71 3.41 -3.79
C LEU A 122 7.48 3.24 -4.69
N MET A 123 7.53 3.74 -5.93
CA MET A 123 6.44 3.56 -6.90
C MET A 123 6.12 2.09 -7.16
N ARG A 124 7.16 1.23 -7.26
CA ARG A 124 6.97 -0.20 -7.47
C ARG A 124 6.36 -0.90 -6.25
N ALA A 125 6.79 -0.53 -5.05
CA ALA A 125 6.21 -1.05 -3.82
C ALA A 125 4.72 -0.72 -3.73
N HIS A 126 4.33 0.53 -4.00
CA HIS A 126 2.91 0.92 -4.04
C HIS A 126 2.09 0.19 -5.09
N ALA A 127 2.62 0.04 -6.30
CA ALA A 127 1.91 -0.70 -7.34
C ALA A 127 1.69 -2.15 -6.92
N PHE A 128 2.70 -2.76 -6.29
CA PHE A 128 2.60 -4.11 -5.76
C PHE A 128 1.59 -4.23 -4.61
N ASP A 129 1.61 -3.31 -3.64
CA ASP A 129 0.70 -3.31 -2.50
C ASP A 129 -0.75 -3.11 -2.95
N ALA A 130 -1.00 -2.15 -3.86
CA ALA A 130 -2.34 -1.89 -4.41
C ALA A 130 -2.89 -3.09 -5.19
N GLU A 131 -2.03 -3.75 -5.99
CA GLU A 131 -2.42 -4.98 -6.70
C GLU A 131 -2.75 -6.10 -5.71
N HIS A 132 -1.97 -6.25 -4.63
CA HIS A 132 -2.17 -7.26 -3.60
C HIS A 132 -3.47 -7.04 -2.81
N GLU A 133 -3.76 -5.79 -2.44
CA GLU A 133 -5.02 -5.42 -1.79
C GLU A 133 -6.23 -5.74 -2.68
N LEU A 134 -6.16 -5.40 -3.96
CA LEU A 134 -7.23 -5.67 -4.93
C LEU A 134 -7.49 -7.17 -5.08
N VAL A 135 -6.44 -7.97 -5.26
CA VAL A 135 -6.53 -9.44 -5.34
C VAL A 135 -7.17 -10.01 -4.08
N GLY A 136 -6.68 -9.59 -2.90
CA GLY A 136 -7.25 -10.03 -1.62
C GLY A 136 -8.72 -9.63 -1.45
N MET A 137 -9.12 -8.44 -1.90
CA MET A 137 -10.51 -7.98 -1.88
C MET A 137 -11.41 -8.81 -2.81
N LEU A 138 -10.99 -9.02 -4.05
CA LEU A 138 -11.74 -9.79 -5.04
C LEU A 138 -11.96 -11.23 -4.56
N GLN A 139 -10.91 -11.90 -4.08
CA GLN A 139 -11.01 -13.25 -3.54
C GLN A 139 -12.00 -13.35 -2.37
N ARG A 140 -11.99 -12.38 -1.43
CA ARG A 140 -12.95 -12.31 -0.31
C ARG A 140 -14.40 -12.06 -0.77
N GLN A 141 -14.62 -11.39 -1.90
CA GLN A 141 -15.96 -11.19 -2.46
C GLN A 141 -16.47 -12.41 -3.22
N LEU A 142 -15.55 -13.16 -3.81
CA LEU A 142 -15.83 -14.37 -4.57
C LEU A 142 -16.17 -15.56 -3.68
N LEU A 143 -15.80 -15.56 -2.40
CA LEU A 143 -16.20 -16.59 -1.44
C LEU A 143 -17.42 -16.15 -0.59
N PRO A 144 -18.20 -17.09 -0.03
CA PRO A 144 -19.28 -16.74 0.89
C PRO A 144 -18.76 -15.98 2.11
N ARG A 145 -19.19 -14.71 2.26
CA ARG A 145 -18.80 -13.87 3.41
C ARG A 145 -19.30 -14.40 4.75
N ARG A 146 -20.45 -15.08 4.73
CA ARG A 146 -21.07 -15.74 5.89
C ARG A 146 -21.70 -17.04 5.41
N LEU A 147 -21.48 -18.10 6.18
CA LEU A 147 -22.14 -19.38 5.95
C LEU A 147 -23.54 -19.38 6.58
N PRO A 148 -24.51 -20.08 5.98
CA PRO A 148 -25.86 -20.16 6.52
C PRO A 148 -25.86 -20.88 7.87
N LYS A 149 -26.83 -20.55 8.73
CA LYS A 149 -27.16 -21.35 9.90
C LYS A 149 -27.96 -22.57 9.45
N LEU A 150 -27.55 -23.75 9.87
CA LEU A 150 -28.19 -25.01 9.50
C LEU A 150 -28.91 -25.60 10.73
N PRO A 151 -30.15 -26.10 10.60
CA PRO A 151 -30.79 -26.85 11.67
C PRO A 151 -29.96 -28.10 12.01
N GLY A 152 -29.50 -28.22 13.26
CA GLY A 152 -28.77 -29.41 13.73
C GLY A 152 -27.29 -29.50 13.33
N ALA A 153 -26.74 -28.50 12.63
CA ALA A 153 -25.33 -28.48 12.22
C ALA A 153 -24.74 -27.06 12.18
N VAL A 154 -23.41 -26.97 12.21
CA VAL A 154 -22.69 -25.70 12.07
C VAL A 154 -21.80 -25.77 10.84
N ALA A 155 -21.98 -24.83 9.91
CA ALA A 155 -21.13 -24.69 8.74
C ALA A 155 -19.91 -23.83 9.08
N VAL A 156 -18.72 -24.35 8.83
CA VAL A 156 -17.44 -23.66 8.99
C VAL A 156 -16.61 -23.89 7.73
N ALA A 157 -15.94 -22.85 7.25
CA ALA A 157 -15.01 -22.96 6.13
C ALA A 157 -13.70 -22.24 6.47
N ARG A 158 -12.59 -22.79 5.95
CA ARG A 158 -11.27 -22.18 6.02
C ARG A 158 -10.65 -22.27 4.63
N TYR A 159 -10.38 -21.12 4.04
CA TYR A 159 -9.70 -21.01 2.75
C TYR A 159 -8.21 -20.74 3.00
N LEU A 160 -7.34 -21.60 2.47
CA LEU A 160 -5.90 -21.47 2.56
C LEU A 160 -5.32 -21.45 1.13
N PRO A 161 -5.10 -20.27 0.54
CA PRO A 161 -4.51 -20.19 -0.79
C PRO A 161 -3.08 -20.76 -0.77
N SER A 162 -2.70 -21.49 -1.82
CA SER A 162 -1.35 -22.03 -2.00
C SER A 162 -0.34 -20.98 -2.47
N THR A 163 -0.82 -19.88 -3.07
CA THR A 163 -0.01 -18.85 -3.69
C THR A 163 0.31 -17.73 -2.69
N ALA A 164 1.60 -17.48 -2.47
CA ALA A 164 2.11 -16.37 -1.66
C ALA A 164 2.20 -15.06 -2.48
N GLY A 165 1.31 -14.85 -3.46
CA GLY A 165 1.45 -13.82 -4.50
C GLY A 165 0.15 -13.17 -4.93
N LEU A 166 0.20 -12.47 -6.07
CA LEU A 166 -0.87 -11.64 -6.65
C LEU A 166 -1.94 -12.45 -7.42
N GLU A 167 -2.07 -13.74 -7.13
CA GLU A 167 -2.87 -14.67 -7.94
C GLU A 167 -4.17 -15.04 -7.23
N LEU A 168 -5.29 -14.96 -7.93
CA LEU A 168 -6.60 -15.33 -7.41
C LEU A 168 -6.73 -16.86 -7.47
N GLY A 169 -6.90 -17.53 -6.33
CA GLY A 169 -7.08 -18.98 -6.32
C GLY A 169 -8.32 -19.43 -7.12
N GLY A 170 -8.17 -20.53 -7.86
CA GLY A 170 -9.26 -21.17 -8.62
C GLY A 170 -10.24 -21.94 -7.74
N ASP A 171 -9.81 -22.33 -6.54
CA ASP A 171 -10.62 -23.03 -5.57
C ASP A 171 -11.72 -22.14 -5.00
N TRP A 172 -12.91 -22.70 -4.83
CA TRP A 172 -14.03 -22.04 -4.19
C TRP A 172 -14.96 -23.03 -3.50
N TYR A 173 -15.82 -22.50 -2.62
CA TYR A 173 -16.81 -23.30 -1.93
C TYR A 173 -18.13 -22.56 -1.79
N ASP A 174 -19.20 -23.32 -1.57
CA ASP A 174 -20.48 -22.78 -1.16
C ASP A 174 -21.27 -23.76 -0.26
N VAL A 175 -22.15 -23.20 0.56
CA VAL A 175 -23.08 -23.96 1.41
C VAL A 175 -24.49 -23.42 1.14
N ILE A 176 -25.34 -24.29 0.60
CA ILE A 176 -26.66 -23.92 0.11
C ILE A 176 -27.70 -24.74 0.89
N PRO A 177 -28.52 -24.11 1.74
CA PRO A 177 -29.67 -24.78 2.34
C PRO A 177 -30.69 -25.14 1.26
N LEU A 178 -31.15 -26.37 1.27
CA LEU A 178 -32.14 -26.90 0.33
C LEU A 178 -33.47 -27.19 1.06
N PRO A 179 -34.56 -27.45 0.33
CA PRO A 179 -35.79 -27.96 0.91
C PRO A 179 -35.58 -29.27 1.72
N ASP A 180 -36.55 -29.59 2.57
CA ASP A 180 -36.58 -30.85 3.35
C ASP A 180 -35.37 -31.08 4.26
N HIS A 181 -34.80 -30.00 4.82
CA HIS A 181 -33.63 -30.04 5.70
C HIS A 181 -32.35 -30.58 5.05
N HIS A 182 -32.28 -30.61 3.72
CA HIS A 182 -31.06 -30.96 2.98
C HIS A 182 -30.12 -29.76 2.86
N VAL A 183 -28.84 -30.04 2.61
CA VAL A 183 -27.80 -29.03 2.41
C VAL A 183 -26.91 -29.48 1.26
N ALA A 184 -26.71 -28.61 0.28
CA ALA A 184 -25.69 -28.79 -0.73
C ALA A 184 -24.37 -28.15 -0.26
N LEU A 185 -23.31 -28.95 -0.29
CA LEU A 185 -21.93 -28.53 -0.05
C LEU A 185 -21.23 -28.54 -1.41
N VAL A 186 -20.70 -27.39 -1.82
CA VAL A 186 -20.01 -27.24 -3.10
C VAL A 186 -18.56 -26.92 -2.84
N ILE A 187 -17.67 -27.63 -3.52
CA ILE A 187 -16.26 -27.29 -3.66
C ILE A 187 -15.95 -27.39 -5.14
N GLY A 188 -15.36 -26.35 -5.72
CA GLY A 188 -14.94 -26.35 -7.11
C GLY A 188 -13.52 -25.80 -7.24
N ASP A 189 -12.85 -26.18 -8.31
CA ASP A 189 -11.53 -25.69 -8.70
C ASP A 189 -11.62 -25.29 -10.18
N VAL A 190 -11.36 -24.01 -10.45
CA VAL A 190 -11.25 -23.49 -11.81
C VAL A 190 -9.78 -23.45 -12.20
N GLN A 191 -9.44 -24.09 -13.31
CA GLN A 191 -8.07 -24.10 -13.82
C GLN A 191 -7.53 -22.67 -14.00
N GLY A 192 -6.40 -22.40 -13.36
CA GLY A 192 -5.69 -21.14 -13.44
C GLY A 192 -5.96 -20.23 -12.25
N HIS A 193 -5.26 -19.10 -12.21
CA HIS A 193 -5.20 -18.27 -11.01
C HIS A 193 -5.21 -16.76 -11.34
N SER A 194 -6.14 -16.37 -12.22
CA SER A 194 -6.24 -15.04 -12.81
C SER A 194 -7.61 -14.38 -12.55
N ALA A 195 -7.73 -13.09 -12.87
CA ALA A 195 -9.02 -12.38 -12.88
C ALA A 195 -10.08 -13.05 -13.76
N GLY A 196 -9.67 -13.71 -14.85
CA GLY A 196 -10.56 -14.50 -15.69
C GLY A 196 -11.09 -15.74 -14.97
N ALA A 197 -10.22 -16.48 -14.28
CA ALA A 197 -10.62 -17.65 -13.47
C ALA A 197 -11.59 -17.25 -12.36
N ALA A 198 -11.32 -16.14 -11.68
CA ALA A 198 -12.21 -15.54 -10.68
C ALA A 198 -13.59 -15.16 -11.23
N THR A 199 -13.66 -14.62 -12.45
CA THR A 199 -14.92 -14.29 -13.10
C THR A 199 -15.74 -15.56 -13.39
N LEU A 200 -15.10 -16.59 -13.94
CA LEU A 200 -15.73 -17.88 -14.23
C LEU A 200 -16.21 -18.55 -12.95
N MET A 201 -15.41 -18.52 -11.89
CA MET A 201 -15.76 -18.99 -10.55
C MET A 201 -17.04 -18.32 -10.02
N GLY A 202 -17.14 -16.99 -10.14
CA GLY A 202 -18.34 -16.25 -9.75
C GLY A 202 -19.58 -16.63 -10.55
N GLN A 203 -19.43 -16.86 -11.86
CA GLN A 203 -20.51 -17.34 -12.73
C GLN A 203 -20.96 -18.76 -12.34
N MET A 204 -20.01 -19.69 -12.20
CA MET A 204 -20.28 -21.08 -11.79
C MET A 204 -20.98 -21.14 -10.44
N ARG A 205 -20.48 -20.43 -9.42
CA ARG A 205 -21.12 -20.38 -8.10
C ARG A 205 -22.56 -19.90 -8.18
N THR A 206 -22.81 -18.85 -8.96
CA THR A 206 -24.16 -18.26 -9.09
C THR A 206 -25.11 -19.23 -9.80
N ALA A 207 -24.66 -19.86 -10.89
CA ALA A 207 -25.45 -20.84 -11.63
C ALA A 207 -25.75 -22.09 -10.79
N LEU A 208 -24.72 -22.69 -10.18
CA LEU A 208 -24.85 -23.87 -9.32
C LEU A 208 -25.80 -23.62 -8.16
N ARG A 209 -25.71 -22.45 -7.53
CA ARG A 209 -26.64 -22.05 -6.46
C ARG A 209 -28.08 -21.94 -6.96
N ALA A 210 -28.31 -21.36 -8.14
CA ALA A 210 -29.65 -21.24 -8.70
C ALA A 210 -30.28 -22.63 -8.95
N TYR A 211 -29.57 -23.51 -9.67
CA TYR A 211 -30.07 -24.84 -9.98
C TYR A 211 -30.29 -25.71 -8.74
N ALA A 212 -29.39 -25.61 -7.75
CA ALA A 212 -29.53 -26.33 -6.49
C ALA A 212 -30.78 -25.88 -5.70
N VAL A 213 -31.02 -24.56 -5.62
CA VAL A 213 -32.22 -24.02 -4.93
C VAL A 213 -33.51 -24.42 -5.65
N GLU A 214 -33.49 -24.62 -6.96
CA GLU A 214 -34.60 -25.16 -7.74
C GLU A 214 -34.85 -26.66 -7.52
N GLY A 215 -33.97 -27.36 -6.80
CA GLY A 215 -34.14 -28.77 -6.44
C GLY A 215 -33.61 -29.77 -7.47
N HIS A 216 -32.77 -29.32 -8.40
CA HIS A 216 -32.13 -30.22 -9.37
C HIS A 216 -31.14 -31.17 -8.66
N PRO A 217 -31.05 -32.44 -9.09
CA PRO A 217 -30.11 -33.38 -8.51
C PRO A 217 -28.66 -33.03 -8.89
N PRO A 218 -27.66 -33.46 -8.10
CA PRO A 218 -26.26 -33.02 -8.27
C PRO A 218 -25.69 -33.26 -9.68
N ASP A 219 -26.06 -34.37 -10.33
CA ASP A 219 -25.62 -34.73 -11.68
C ASP A 219 -26.12 -33.74 -12.74
N VAL A 220 -27.30 -33.15 -12.55
CA VAL A 220 -27.84 -32.10 -13.42
C VAL A 220 -27.21 -30.76 -13.10
N VAL A 221 -26.96 -30.49 -11.82
CA VAL A 221 -26.37 -29.23 -11.34
C VAL A 221 -24.93 -29.06 -11.85
N VAL A 222 -24.15 -30.13 -11.96
CA VAL A 222 -22.73 -30.09 -12.38
C VAL A 222 -22.47 -30.39 -13.87
N SER A 223 -23.51 -30.70 -14.65
CA SER A 223 -23.41 -31.00 -16.08
C SER A 223 -23.41 -29.76 -16.96
#